data_AF-A0A7X9GPT4-F1
#
_entry.id   AF-A0A7X9GPT4-F1
#
_cell.length_a   1.000
_cell.length_b   1.000
_cell.length_c   1.000
_cell.angle_alpha   90.00
_cell.angle_beta   90.00
_cell.angle_gamma   90.00
#
_symmetry.space_group_name_H-M   'P 1'
#
loop_
_entity.id
_entity.type
_entity.pdbx_description
1 polymer ?
#
loop_
_entity_poly.entity_id
_entity_poly.type
_entity_poly.pdbx_seq_one_letter_code
_entity_poly.pdbx_strand_id
1 'polypeptide(L)'
;MQLDLLFVALILIAGVIAGFLNTVAGGGSIISLPFLIFLGLPAQVANGTNRVGMVAESWVAVWNFRRKGYFDWNLSILFGIPAIIGSLI
;
A
#
# COMPACT_ATOMS: atom_id res chain seq x y z
N MET A 1 14.09 18.56 6.96
CA MET A 1 12.88 18.26 7.76
C MET A 1 13.34 17.67 9.06
N GLN A 2 13.15 18.38 10.17
CA GLN A 2 13.54 17.87 11.48
C GLN A 2 12.49 16.81 11.89
N LEU A 3 12.92 15.57 12.11
CA LEU A 3 12.05 14.47 12.54
C LEU A 3 11.71 14.65 14.01
N ASP A 4 10.81 15.58 14.32
CA ASP A 4 10.26 15.69 15.66
C ASP A 4 9.34 14.49 15.97
N LEU A 5 9.10 14.23 17.25
CA LEU A 5 8.34 13.06 17.70
C LEU A 5 6.89 13.08 17.19
N LEU A 6 6.29 14.28 17.09
CA LEU A 6 4.93 14.46 16.60
C LEU A 6 4.83 14.06 15.13
N PHE A 7 5.81 14.47 14.33
CA PHE A 7 5.89 14.20 12.91
C PHE A 7 6.04 12.70 12.63
N VAL A 8 6.89 12.00 13.40
CA VAL A 8 7.01 10.54 13.32
C VAL A 8 5.68 9.85 13.68
N ALA A 9 5.00 10.30 14.74
CA ALA A 9 3.71 9.75 15.14
C ALA A 9 2.64 9.94 14.04
N LEU A 10 2.59 11.13 13.41
CA LEU A 10 1.66 11.41 12.32
C LEU A 10 1.91 10.52 11.10
N ILE A 11 3.17 10.31 10.71
CA ILE A 11 3.52 9.41 9.61
C ILE A 11 3.08 7.97 9.92
N LEU A 12 3.32 7.50 11.14
CA LEU A 12 2.94 6.15 11.54
C LEU A 12 1.42 5.96 11.50
N ILE A 13 0.66 6.91 12.04
CA ILE A 13 -0.82 6.87 12.03
C ILE A 13 -1.34 6.91 10.59
N ALA A 14 -0.82 7.82 9.77
CA ALA A 14 -1.21 7.92 8.35
C ALA A 14 -0.90 6.62 7.59
N GLY A 15 0.27 6.01 7.85
CA GLY A 15 0.68 4.74 7.26
C GLY A 15 -0.23 3.58 7.68
N VAL A 16 -0.61 3.49 8.95
CA VAL A 16 -1.54 2.48 9.45
C VAL A 16 -2.93 2.63 8.82
N ILE A 17 -3.45 3.86 8.74
CA ILE A 17 -4.75 4.13 8.12
C ILE A 17 -4.71 3.79 6.62
N ALA A 18 -3.68 4.23 5.91
CA ALA A 18 -3.50 3.93 4.51
C ALA A 18 -3.41 2.42 4.26
N GLY A 19 -2.63 1.69 5.05
CA GLY A 19 -2.51 0.24 4.95
C GLY A 19 -3.82 -0.50 5.24
N PHE A 20 -4.56 -0.08 6.27
CA PHE A 20 -5.89 -0.64 6.54
C PHE A 20 -6.84 -0.43 5.37
N LEU A 21 -6.91 0.79 4.83
CA LEU A 21 -7.78 1.12 3.70
C LEU A 21 -7.36 0.39 2.42
N ASN A 22 -6.07 0.21 2.18
CA ASN A 22 -5.58 -0.56 1.04
C ASN A 22 -5.95 -2.04 1.17
N THR A 23 -5.79 -2.64 2.34
CA THR A 23 -6.16 -4.05 2.58
C THR A 23 -7.69 -4.29 2.48
N VAL A 24 -8.53 -3.35 2.93
CA VAL A 24 -9.99 -3.52 2.96
C VAL A 24 -10.67 -3.08 1.65
N ALA A 25 -10.25 -1.96 1.07
CA ALA A 25 -10.93 -1.30 -0.05
C ALA A 25 -10.05 -1.12 -1.30
N GLY A 26 -8.76 -1.50 -1.27
CA GLY A 26 -7.85 -1.39 -2.40
C GLY A 26 -7.40 0.04 -2.74
N GLY A 27 -7.72 1.02 -1.88
CA GLY A 27 -7.59 2.45 -2.19
C GLY A 27 -6.60 3.24 -1.32
N GLY A 28 -5.79 2.60 -0.48
CA GLY A 28 -4.96 3.33 0.50
C GLY A 28 -3.92 4.27 -0.11
N SER A 29 -3.53 4.05 -1.38
CA SER A 29 -2.72 4.99 -2.16
C SER A 29 -3.34 6.37 -2.32
N ILE A 30 -4.66 6.49 -2.24
CA ILE A 30 -5.38 7.76 -2.26
C ILE A 30 -4.99 8.62 -1.04
N ILE A 31 -4.60 7.99 0.06
CA ILE A 31 -4.15 8.68 1.28
C ILE A 31 -2.63 8.83 1.31
N SER A 32 -1.88 7.75 1.05
CA SER A 32 -0.42 7.76 1.19
C SER A 32 0.30 8.62 0.14
N LEU A 33 -0.18 8.67 -1.11
CA LEU A 33 0.48 9.47 -2.16
C LEU A 33 0.36 10.97 -1.92
N PRO A 34 -0.84 11.56 -1.69
CA PRO A 34 -0.94 12.97 -1.37
C PRO A 34 -0.19 13.33 -0.10
N PHE A 35 -0.16 12.42 0.89
CA PHE A 35 0.59 12.63 2.11
C PHE A 35 2.10 12.72 1.85
N LEU A 36 2.69 11.77 1.12
CA LEU A 36 4.12 11.82 0.76
C LEU A 36 4.47 13.07 -0.07
N ILE A 37 3.60 13.46 -1.00
CA ILE A 37 3.77 14.70 -1.78
C ILE A 37 3.69 15.94 -0.87
N PHE A 38 2.74 15.96 0.07
CA PHE A 38 2.60 17.03 1.05
C PHE A 38 3.82 17.15 1.96
N LEU A 39 4.49 16.03 2.26
CA LEU A 39 5.78 16.02 2.96
C LEU A 39 6.95 16.53 2.10
N GLY A 40 6.70 16.94 0.85
CA GLY A 40 7.68 17.55 -0.03
C GLY A 40 8.44 16.57 -0.93
N LEU A 41 8.02 15.30 -1.00
CA LEU A 41 8.59 14.39 -1.99
C LEU A 41 8.08 14.78 -3.40
N PRO A 42 8.95 14.81 -4.42
CA PRO A 42 8.51 14.89 -5.81
C PRO A 42 7.53 13.76 -6.14
N ALA A 43 6.53 14.02 -6.97
CA ALA A 43 5.45 13.06 -7.25
C ALA A 43 5.95 11.69 -7.73
N GLN A 44 7.01 11.65 -8.53
CA GLN A 44 7.63 10.41 -9.01
C GLN A 44 8.29 9.62 -7.87
N VAL A 45 8.98 10.32 -6.97
CA VAL A 45 9.63 9.71 -5.80
C VAL A 45 8.57 9.20 -4.82
N ALA A 46 7.55 10.02 -4.54
CA ALA A 46 6.42 9.62 -3.70
C ALA A 46 5.71 8.36 -4.23
N ASN A 47 5.50 8.26 -5.55
CA ASN A 47 4.92 7.06 -6.18
C ASN A 47 5.82 5.83 -5.99
N GLY A 48 7.12 5.96 -6.25
CA GLY A 48 8.08 4.89 -6.02
C GLY A 48 8.09 4.43 -4.55
N THR A 49 8.17 5.37 -3.61
CA THR A 49 8.17 5.10 -2.16
C THR A 49 6.90 4.39 -1.72
N ASN A 50 5.73 4.83 -2.21
CA ASN A 50 4.45 4.20 -1.88
C ASN A 50 4.39 2.72 -2.32
N ARG A 51 4.89 2.40 -3.52
CA ARG A 51 4.86 1.02 -4.05
C ARG A 51 5.66 0.03 -3.19
N VAL A 52 6.76 0.47 -2.58
CA VAL A 52 7.56 -0.40 -1.68
C VAL A 52 6.72 -0.82 -0.47
N GLY A 53 6.01 0.14 0.15
CA GLY A 53 5.10 -0.15 1.26
C GLY A 53 3.95 -1.06 0.84
N MET A 54 3.33 -0.78 -0.32
CA MET A 54 2.23 -1.59 -0.86
C MET A 54 2.62 -3.06 -1.10
N VAL A 55 3.83 -3.34 -1.58
CA VAL A 55 4.32 -4.72 -1.77
C VAL A 55 4.38 -5.46 -0.43
N ALA A 56 4.97 -4.84 0.58
CA ALA A 56 5.06 -5.43 1.91
C ALA A 56 3.67 -5.65 2.52
N GLU A 57 2.78 -4.66 2.41
CA GLU A 57 1.40 -4.75 2.87
C GLU A 57 0.63 -5.87 2.16
N SER A 58 0.71 -5.93 0.83
CA SER A 58 0.01 -6.94 0.03
C SER A 58 0.48 -8.35 0.40
N TRP A 59 1.77 -8.53 0.65
CA TRP A 59 2.31 -9.81 1.08
C TRP A 59 1.74 -10.26 2.44
N VAL A 60 1.71 -9.34 3.41
CA VAL A 60 1.14 -9.59 4.74
C VAL A 60 -0.37 -9.86 4.65
N ALA A 61 -1.09 -9.11 3.82
CA ALA A 61 -2.53 -9.29 3.60
C ALA A 61 -2.81 -10.69 3.02
N VAL A 62 -2.16 -11.06 1.92
CA VAL A 62 -2.31 -12.38 1.27
C VAL A 62 -1.98 -13.50 2.26
N TRP A 63 -0.88 -13.37 3.00
CA TRP A 63 -0.48 -14.37 4.00
C TRP A 63 -1.55 -14.55 5.08
N ASN A 64 -2.09 -13.46 5.63
CA ASN A 64 -3.10 -13.50 6.67
C ASN A 64 -4.44 -14.07 6.17
N PHE A 65 -4.92 -13.64 5.00
CA PHE A 65 -6.15 -14.17 4.41
C PHE A 65 -6.02 -15.66 4.09
N ARG A 66 -4.88 -16.08 3.55
CA ARG A 66 -4.58 -17.49 3.28
C ARG A 66 -4.56 -18.34 4.55
N ARG A 67 -3.92 -17.87 5.62
CA ARG A 67 -3.92 -18.60 6.91
C ARG A 67 -5.30 -18.71 7.55
N LYS A 68 -6.20 -17.76 7.28
CA LYS A 68 -7.59 -17.77 7.77
C LYS A 68 -8.56 -18.55 6.89
N GLY A 69 -8.08 -19.18 5.81
CA GLY A 69 -8.92 -19.96 4.88
C GLY A 69 -9.67 -19.12 3.83
N TYR A 70 -9.47 -17.80 3.79
CA TYR A 70 -10.07 -16.89 2.81
C TYR A 70 -9.17 -16.74 1.57
N PHE A 71 -8.88 -17.85 0.88
CA PHE A 71 -8.01 -17.83 -0.29
C PHE A 71 -8.53 -18.76 -1.39
N ASP A 72 -8.92 -18.16 -2.52
CA ASP A 72 -9.32 -18.88 -3.72
C ASP A 72 -8.20 -18.77 -4.78
N TRP A 73 -7.62 -19.92 -5.15
CA TRP A 73 -6.54 -19.99 -6.13
C TRP A 73 -6.98 -19.57 -7.53
N ASN A 74 -8.17 -19.98 -7.96
CA ASN A 74 -8.66 -19.71 -9.31
C ASN A 74 -8.91 -18.21 -9.48
N LEU A 75 -9.57 -17.61 -8.49
CA LEU A 75 -9.84 -16.18 -8.48
C LEU A 75 -8.55 -15.34 -8.39
N SER A 76 -7.61 -15.77 -7.55
CA SER A 76 -6.32 -15.09 -7.38
C SER A 76 -5.51 -15.08 -8.68
N ILE A 77 -5.51 -16.19 -9.44
CA ILE A 77 -4.83 -16.27 -10.73
C ILE A 77 -5.56 -15.44 -11.79
N LEU A 78 -6.90 -15.55 -11.82
CA LEU A 78 -7.75 -14.84 -12.78
C LEU A 78 -7.60 -13.32 -12.69
N PHE A 79 -7.50 -12.75 -11.49
CA PHE A 79 -7.26 -11.32 -11.31
C PHE A 79 -5.77 -10.96 -11.26
N GLY A 80 -4.92 -11.84 -10.73
CA GLY A 80 -3.49 -11.59 -10.56
C GLY A 80 -2.73 -11.50 -11.88
N ILE A 81 -2.97 -12.42 -12.83
CA ILE A 81 -2.25 -12.41 -14.12
C ILE A 81 -2.54 -11.12 -14.91
N PRO A 82 -3.80 -10.73 -15.15
CA PRO A 82 -4.09 -9.48 -15.86
C PRO A 82 -3.55 -8.25 -15.14
N ALA A 83 -3.59 -8.22 -13.81
CA ALA A 83 -3.03 -7.11 -13.03
C ALA A 83 -1.51 -6.98 -13.20
N ILE A 84 -0.77 -8.11 -13.22
CA ILE A 84 0.68 -8.10 -13.48
C ILE A 84 0.95 -7.59 -14.89
N ILE A 85 0.26 -8.11 -15.91
CA ILE A 85 0.44 -7.69 -17.29
C ILE A 85 0.14 -6.19 -17.44
N GLY A 86 -0.97 -5.73 -16.87
CA GLY A 86 -1.36 -4.32 -16.89
C GLY A 86 -0.40 -3.41 -16.11
N SER A 87 0.38 -3.94 -15.16
CA SER A 87 1.39 -3.14 -14.45
C SER A 87 2.67 -2.90 -15.25
N LEU A 88 2.90 -3.68 -16.32
CA LEU A 88 4.08 -3.60 -17.18
C LEU A 88 3.90 -2.63 -18.36
N ILE A 89 2.66 -2.26 -18.69
CA ILE A 89 2.27 -1.40 -19.81
C ILE A 89 1.88 -0.03 -19.25
#